data_AF-A0A2X4T187-F1
#
_entry.id   AF-A0A2X4T187-F1
#
_cell.length_a   1.000
_cell.length_b   1.000
_cell.length_c   1.000
_cell.angle_alpha   90.00
_cell.angle_beta   90.00
_cell.angle_gamma   90.00
#
_symmetry.space_group_name_H-M   'P 1'
#
loop_
_entity.id
_entity.type
_entity.pdbx_description
1 polymer ?
#
loop_
_entity_poly.entity_id
_entity_poly.type
_entity_poly.pdbx_seq_one_letter_code
_entity_poly.pdbx_strand_id
1 'polypeptide(L)'
;MLQNSGIRSHHDGADRNVLRLQLRTEPDAGRSGGGKRAEHLYSVLPGEHFNAPIIAWMAPIIAMIAITKSFLATTWARVKALNGMVIKSLRGKGKSIEINKLNKITALFMLVTTWIVATLNPSILGMIETMGGPIIAMILFLMPMYAHPESTAMRKYSGHISNIFVVVIGLIAISAIFYSLFS
;
A
#
# COMPACT_ATOMS: atom_id res chain seq x y z
N MET A 1 41.63 37.45 20.57
CA MET A 1 41.65 38.48 19.51
C MET A 1 40.97 37.88 18.28
N LEU A 2 39.93 38.58 17.77
CA LEU A 2 39.22 38.41 16.49
C LEU A 2 38.35 37.13 16.37
N GLN A 3 37.00 37.12 16.38
CA GLN A 3 35.91 37.98 15.85
C GLN A 3 35.75 37.98 14.31
N ASN A 4 34.81 37.16 13.81
CA ASN A 4 33.86 37.40 12.69
C ASN A 4 33.18 36.06 12.30
N SER A 5 31.93 35.92 11.87
CA SER A 5 30.67 36.69 11.97
C SER A 5 29.66 36.00 11.03
N GLY A 6 28.41 35.82 11.49
CA GLY A 6 27.26 35.92 10.58
C GLY A 6 26.64 34.63 10.05
N ILE A 7 26.15 33.74 10.90
CA ILE A 7 24.92 33.00 10.55
C ILE A 7 23.76 33.89 10.99
N ARG A 8 23.29 34.72 10.05
CA ARG A 8 22.05 35.47 10.19
C ARG A 8 20.89 34.49 10.23
N SER A 9 20.31 34.35 11.41
CA SER A 9 18.92 33.96 11.64
C SER A 9 18.01 34.97 10.92
N HIS A 10 17.55 34.61 9.72
CA HIS A 10 16.63 35.43 8.92
C HIS A 10 15.45 34.60 8.40
N HIS A 11 14.83 33.85 9.30
CA HIS A 11 13.59 33.08 9.08
C HIS A 11 12.60 33.41 10.21
N ASP A 12 12.03 34.61 10.21
CA ASP A 12 11.01 35.01 11.21
C ASP A 12 9.90 35.90 10.61
N GLY A 13 9.55 35.66 9.36
CA GLY A 13 8.48 36.41 8.68
C GLY A 13 7.80 35.65 7.55
N ALA A 14 8.56 34.84 6.80
CA ALA A 14 7.99 33.94 5.79
C ALA A 14 7.17 32.81 6.45
N ASP A 15 7.67 32.27 7.56
CA ASP A 15 7.08 31.12 8.25
C ASP A 15 5.72 31.42 8.89
N ARG A 16 5.51 32.66 9.37
CA ARG A 16 4.19 33.09 9.86
C ARG A 16 3.14 33.17 8.76
N ASN A 17 3.55 33.46 7.53
CA ASN A 17 2.63 33.54 6.39
C ASN A 17 2.31 32.15 5.81
N VAL A 18 3.26 31.21 5.81
CA VAL A 18 2.96 29.81 5.44
C VAL A 18 2.13 29.10 6.48
N LEU A 19 2.35 29.34 7.79
CA LEU A 19 1.48 28.82 8.85
C LEU A 19 0.05 29.39 8.76
N ARG A 20 -0.11 30.66 8.37
CA ARG A 20 -1.43 31.25 8.10
C ARG A 20 -2.06 30.75 6.80
N LEU A 21 -1.28 30.40 5.78
CA LEU A 21 -1.79 29.74 4.59
C LEU A 21 -2.23 28.30 4.89
N GLN A 22 -1.50 27.58 5.74
CA GLN A 22 -1.81 26.21 6.14
C GLN A 22 -3.03 26.13 7.08
N LEU A 23 -3.16 27.07 8.03
CA LEU A 23 -4.36 27.22 8.87
C LEU A 23 -5.61 27.66 8.09
N ARG A 24 -5.45 28.19 6.87
CA ARG A 24 -6.58 28.53 5.97
C ARG A 24 -6.94 27.38 5.02
N THR A 25 -6.10 26.35 4.95
CA THR A 25 -6.36 25.12 4.18
C THR A 25 -6.88 23.96 5.01
N GLU A 26 -7.02 24.12 6.33
CA GLU A 26 -7.87 23.21 7.10
C GLU A 26 -9.34 23.46 6.70
N PRO A 27 -10.05 22.45 6.19
CA PRO A 27 -11.46 22.59 5.93
C PRO A 27 -12.18 22.67 7.27
N ASP A 28 -12.72 23.84 7.60
CA ASP A 28 -13.65 24.02 8.71
C ASP A 28 -14.79 23.00 8.61
N ALA A 29 -14.70 21.93 9.41
CA ALA A 29 -15.76 20.96 9.63
C ALA A 29 -16.84 21.61 10.49
N GLY A 30 -17.61 22.53 9.90
CA GLY A 30 -18.57 23.31 10.67
C GLY A 30 -19.35 24.36 9.91
N ARG A 31 -19.75 24.12 8.65
CA ARG A 31 -20.74 24.99 8.01
C ARG A 31 -21.62 24.23 7.01
N SER A 32 -22.84 23.93 7.48
CA SER A 32 -23.98 23.35 6.76
C SER A 32 -24.50 24.27 5.64
N GLY A 33 -23.66 24.54 4.62
CA GLY A 33 -23.99 25.39 3.47
C GLY A 33 -23.29 25.00 2.16
N GLY A 34 -22.62 23.84 2.10
CA GLY A 34 -21.83 23.39 0.95
C GLY A 34 -22.61 22.70 -0.17
N GLY A 35 -23.84 22.23 0.08
CA GLY A 35 -24.61 21.44 -0.90
C GLY A 35 -24.96 22.22 -2.17
N LYS A 36 -25.44 23.47 -2.04
CA LYS A 36 -25.88 24.28 -3.18
C LYS A 36 -24.75 24.79 -4.08
N ARG A 37 -23.53 24.90 -3.54
CA ARG A 37 -22.33 25.29 -4.32
C ARG A 37 -21.71 24.10 -5.03
N ALA A 38 -21.74 22.92 -4.41
CA ALA A 38 -21.32 21.69 -5.07
C ALA A 38 -22.20 21.41 -6.30
N GLU A 39 -23.52 21.53 -6.18
CA GLU A 39 -24.44 21.34 -7.33
C GLU A 39 -24.25 22.39 -8.43
N HIS A 40 -23.96 23.64 -8.08
CA HIS A 40 -23.62 24.69 -9.06
C HIS A 40 -22.20 24.52 -9.65
N LEU A 41 -21.30 23.79 -8.98
CA LEU A 41 -19.99 23.41 -9.51
C LEU A 41 -20.11 22.24 -10.47
N TYR A 42 -20.97 21.26 -10.19
CA TYR A 42 -21.29 20.16 -11.13
C TYR A 42 -22.02 20.66 -12.38
N SER A 43 -22.80 21.74 -12.30
CA SER A 43 -23.41 22.38 -13.49
C SER A 43 -22.44 23.25 -14.31
N VAL A 44 -21.24 23.56 -13.79
CA VAL A 44 -20.19 24.35 -14.47
C VAL A 44 -19.04 23.46 -14.96
N LEU A 45 -18.92 22.23 -14.45
CA LEU A 45 -18.11 21.20 -15.07
C LEU A 45 -18.80 20.78 -16.38
N PRO A 46 -18.18 20.93 -17.55
CA PRO A 46 -18.74 20.44 -18.79
C PRO A 46 -18.72 18.90 -18.77
N GLY A 47 -19.73 18.33 -18.15
CA GLY A 47 -20.13 16.94 -18.28
C GLY A 47 -20.97 16.76 -19.55
N GLU A 48 -20.95 15.54 -20.07
CA GLU A 48 -21.87 14.98 -21.06
C GLU A 48 -21.59 15.24 -22.56
N HIS A 49 -20.58 16.04 -22.95
CA HIS A 49 -20.21 16.18 -24.37
C HIS A 49 -18.70 16.18 -24.66
N PHE A 50 -17.89 15.42 -23.92
CA PHE A 50 -16.63 14.95 -24.51
C PHE A 50 -16.98 13.83 -25.49
N ASN A 51 -17.41 14.25 -26.67
CA ASN A 51 -17.35 13.44 -27.88
C ASN A 51 -15.86 13.21 -28.16
N ALA A 52 -15.27 12.32 -27.38
CA ALA A 52 -13.89 11.91 -27.48
C ALA A 52 -13.85 10.42 -27.88
N PRO A 53 -14.40 10.05 -29.06
CA PRO A 53 -14.27 8.70 -29.59
C PRO A 53 -12.80 8.26 -29.64
N ILE A 54 -11.88 9.23 -29.78
CA ILE A 54 -10.44 9.02 -29.67
C ILE A 54 -10.02 8.59 -28.26
N ILE A 55 -10.50 9.23 -27.19
CA ILE A 55 -10.18 8.83 -25.81
C ILE A 55 -10.81 7.47 -25.49
N ALA A 56 -12.04 7.20 -25.95
CA ALA A 56 -12.69 5.90 -25.76
C ALA A 56 -11.95 4.76 -26.46
N TRP A 57 -11.35 5.01 -27.63
CA TRP A 57 -10.49 4.03 -28.33
C TRP A 57 -9.09 3.91 -27.73
N MET A 58 -8.51 5.01 -27.24
CA MET A 58 -7.17 5.03 -26.65
C MET A 58 -7.17 4.49 -25.21
N ALA A 59 -8.26 4.63 -24.46
CA ALA A 59 -8.34 4.23 -23.06
C ALA A 59 -8.06 2.73 -22.83
N PRO A 60 -8.62 1.78 -23.61
CA PRO A 60 -8.26 0.36 -23.48
C PRO A 60 -6.78 0.07 -23.77
N ILE A 61 -6.18 0.78 -24.74
CA ILE A 61 -4.77 0.60 -25.10
C ILE A 61 -3.89 1.08 -23.95
N ILE A 62 -4.17 2.26 -23.40
CA ILE A 62 -3.46 2.80 -22.24
C ILE A 62 -3.64 1.88 -21.03
N ALA A 63 -4.86 1.37 -20.80
CA ALA A 63 -5.14 0.41 -19.74
C ALA A 63 -4.34 -0.88 -19.91
N MET A 64 -4.27 -1.45 -21.13
CA MET A 64 -3.48 -2.65 -21.42
C MET A 64 -1.99 -2.42 -21.12
N ILE A 65 -1.43 -1.27 -21.53
CA ILE A 65 -0.03 -0.91 -21.26
C ILE A 65 0.20 -0.76 -19.75
N ALA A 66 -0.70 -0.06 -19.04
CA ALA A 66 -0.60 0.14 -17.60
C ALA A 66 -0.67 -1.18 -16.82
N ILE A 67 -1.62 -2.05 -17.18
CA ILE A 67 -1.77 -3.40 -16.59
C ILE A 67 -0.51 -4.22 -16.85
N THR A 68 -0.01 -4.25 -18.09
CA THR A 68 1.19 -5.01 -18.45
C THR A 68 2.41 -4.54 -17.66
N LYS A 69 2.61 -3.22 -17.53
CA LYS A 69 3.71 -2.64 -16.75
C LYS A 69 3.62 -3.02 -15.27
N SER A 70 2.43 -2.92 -14.68
CA SER A 70 2.19 -3.28 -13.27
C SER A 70 2.38 -4.80 -13.05
N PHE A 71 1.83 -5.61 -13.95
CA PHE A 71 1.91 -7.07 -13.88
C PHE A 71 3.36 -7.56 -13.93
N LEU A 72 4.18 -7.00 -14.83
CA LEU A 72 5.60 -7.36 -14.91
C LEU A 72 6.33 -6.96 -13.62
N ALA A 73 6.13 -5.74 -13.13
CA ALA A 73 6.77 -5.28 -11.90
C ALA A 73 6.51 -6.21 -10.70
N THR A 74 5.25 -6.59 -10.49
CA THR A 74 4.87 -7.50 -9.39
C THR A 74 5.36 -8.93 -9.63
N THR A 75 5.33 -9.42 -10.87
CA THR A 75 5.84 -10.76 -11.21
C THR A 75 7.34 -10.86 -10.95
N TRP A 76 8.14 -9.87 -11.37
CA TRP A 76 9.58 -9.83 -11.08
C TRP A 76 9.86 -9.71 -9.59
N ALA A 77 9.09 -8.89 -8.86
CA ALA A 77 9.21 -8.77 -7.41
C ALA A 77 8.92 -10.11 -6.72
N ARG A 78 7.86 -10.81 -7.12
CA ARG A 78 7.47 -12.10 -6.55
C ARG A 78 8.49 -13.19 -6.88
N VAL A 79 9.02 -13.25 -8.10
CA VAL A 79 10.07 -14.22 -8.47
C VAL A 79 11.32 -14.01 -7.60
N LYS A 80 11.76 -12.77 -7.40
CA LYS A 80 12.89 -12.46 -6.51
C LYS A 80 12.59 -12.85 -5.06
N ALA A 81 11.39 -12.55 -4.57
CA ALA A 81 10.97 -12.90 -3.21
C ALA A 81 10.94 -14.42 -2.98
N LEU A 82 10.37 -15.18 -3.93
CA LEU A 82 10.33 -16.65 -3.88
C LEU A 82 11.74 -17.25 -3.96
N ASN A 83 12.58 -16.80 -4.89
CA ASN A 83 13.97 -17.25 -4.99
C ASN A 83 14.73 -16.97 -3.68
N GLY A 84 14.55 -15.79 -3.08
CA GLY A 84 15.15 -15.43 -1.79
C GLY A 84 14.70 -16.34 -0.65
N MET A 85 13.40 -16.66 -0.59
CA MET A 85 12.84 -17.57 0.40
C MET A 85 13.38 -19.00 0.24
N VAL A 86 13.45 -19.50 -1.00
CA VAL A 86 13.96 -20.84 -1.32
C VAL A 86 15.46 -20.94 -1.02
N ILE A 87 16.26 -19.94 -1.39
CA ILE A 87 17.70 -19.90 -1.05
C ILE A 87 17.91 -19.87 0.46
N LYS A 88 17.13 -19.07 1.20
CA LYS A 88 17.22 -19.02 2.67
C LYS A 88 16.87 -20.37 3.31
N SER A 89 15.85 -21.04 2.78
CA SER A 89 15.46 -22.39 3.21
C SER A 89 16.54 -23.45 2.91
N LEU A 90 17.15 -23.39 1.70
CA LEU A 90 18.20 -24.32 1.26
C LEU A 90 19.54 -24.09 1.98
N ARG A 91 19.87 -22.83 2.32
CA ARG A 91 21.05 -22.51 3.13
C ARG A 91 20.96 -23.11 4.54
N GLY A 92 19.75 -23.17 5.11
CA GLY A 92 19.48 -23.91 6.35
C GLY A 92 19.68 -25.42 6.24
N LYS A 93 19.73 -25.97 5.02
CA LYS A 93 19.98 -27.39 4.72
C LYS A 93 21.37 -27.64 4.10
N GLY A 94 22.26 -26.65 4.08
CA GLY A 94 23.64 -26.77 3.60
C GLY A 94 23.80 -26.93 2.08
N LYS A 95 22.76 -26.71 1.28
CA LYS A 95 22.80 -26.91 -0.19
C LYS A 95 22.72 -25.57 -0.91
N SER A 96 23.65 -25.29 -1.81
CA SER A 96 23.58 -24.13 -2.71
C SER A 96 23.02 -24.57 -4.07
N ILE A 97 22.04 -23.81 -4.57
CA ILE A 97 21.48 -23.99 -5.92
C ILE A 97 21.82 -22.76 -6.74
N GLU A 98 22.15 -22.97 -8.01
CA GLU A 98 22.41 -21.91 -8.98
C GLU A 98 21.17 -21.03 -9.18
N ILE A 99 21.34 -19.71 -9.04
CA ILE A 99 20.26 -18.71 -9.13
C ILE A 99 19.53 -18.81 -10.48
N ASN A 100 20.24 -19.09 -11.58
CA ASN A 100 19.65 -19.12 -12.91
C ASN A 100 18.67 -20.29 -13.10
N LYS A 101 18.98 -21.46 -12.54
CA LYS A 101 18.07 -22.62 -12.55
C LYS A 101 16.86 -22.35 -11.67
N LEU A 102 17.09 -21.80 -10.48
CA LEU A 102 16.02 -21.46 -9.55
C LEU A 102 15.05 -20.43 -10.16
N ASN A 103 15.59 -19.41 -10.84
CA ASN A 103 14.78 -18.40 -11.52
C ASN A 103 13.91 -19.01 -12.63
N LYS A 104 14.45 -19.92 -13.46
CA LYS A 104 13.67 -20.62 -14.48
C LYS A 104 12.56 -21.48 -13.87
N ILE A 105 12.85 -22.21 -12.81
CA ILE A 105 11.87 -23.06 -12.12
C ILE A 105 10.77 -22.19 -11.49
N THR A 106 11.14 -21.12 -10.79
CA THR A 106 10.17 -20.19 -10.17
C THR A 106 9.32 -19.47 -11.21
N ALA A 107 9.90 -19.04 -12.32
CA ALA A 107 9.15 -18.43 -13.42
C ALA A 107 8.18 -19.42 -14.09
N LEU A 108 8.63 -20.66 -14.32
CA LEU A 108 7.77 -21.72 -14.86
C LEU A 108 6.62 -22.05 -13.90
N PHE A 109 6.92 -22.20 -12.61
CA PHE A 109 5.91 -22.42 -11.57
C PHE A 109 4.86 -21.31 -11.54
N MET A 110 5.29 -20.06 -11.62
CA MET A 110 4.42 -18.89 -11.66
C MET A 110 3.52 -18.87 -12.90
N LEU A 111 4.08 -19.21 -14.06
CA LEU A 111 3.34 -19.29 -15.33
C LEU A 111 2.28 -20.39 -15.27
N VAL A 112 2.66 -21.60 -14.86
CA VAL A 112 1.74 -22.74 -14.76
C VAL A 112 0.64 -22.46 -13.75
N THR A 113 0.98 -21.94 -12.56
CA THR A 113 -0.02 -21.62 -11.53
C THR A 113 -0.99 -20.54 -12.02
N THR A 114 -0.49 -19.49 -12.66
CA THR A 114 -1.35 -18.41 -13.20
C THR A 114 -2.24 -18.92 -14.33
N TRP A 115 -1.73 -19.80 -15.18
CA TRP A 115 -2.50 -20.43 -16.26
C TRP A 115 -3.63 -21.31 -15.73
N ILE A 116 -3.37 -22.11 -14.70
CA ILE A 116 -4.40 -22.91 -14.02
C ILE A 116 -5.46 -22.00 -13.41
N VAL A 117 -5.06 -20.96 -12.67
CA VAL A 117 -6.00 -19.99 -12.08
C VAL A 117 -6.83 -19.30 -13.16
N ALA A 118 -6.23 -18.89 -14.28
CA ALA A 118 -6.95 -18.29 -15.39
C ALA A 118 -7.96 -19.27 -16.03
N THR A 119 -7.64 -20.56 -16.08
CA THR A 119 -8.53 -21.60 -16.63
C THR A 119 -9.72 -21.88 -15.71
N LEU A 120 -9.51 -21.86 -14.39
CA LEU A 120 -10.57 -22.05 -13.39
C LEU A 120 -11.50 -20.83 -13.27
N ASN A 121 -11.11 -19.69 -13.85
CA ASN A 121 -11.83 -18.42 -13.85
C ASN A 121 -12.48 -18.05 -12.50
N PRO A 122 -11.72 -18.09 -11.38
CA PRO A 122 -12.25 -17.63 -10.10
C PRO A 122 -12.51 -16.13 -10.16
N SER A 123 -13.52 -15.67 -9.42
CA SER A 123 -13.79 -14.23 -9.28
C SER A 123 -12.59 -13.53 -8.65
N ILE A 124 -12.09 -12.47 -9.30
CA ILE A 124 -10.98 -11.64 -8.80
C ILE A 124 -11.34 -11.03 -7.45
N LEU A 125 -12.60 -10.62 -7.27
CA LEU A 125 -13.09 -10.08 -6.01
C LEU A 125 -13.02 -11.14 -4.91
N GLY A 126 -13.47 -12.35 -5.21
CA GLY A 126 -13.37 -13.48 -4.28
C GLY A 126 -11.92 -13.82 -3.93
N MET A 127 -10.98 -13.76 -4.87
CA MET A 127 -9.56 -13.98 -4.58
C MET A 127 -8.97 -12.91 -3.65
N ILE A 128 -9.34 -11.64 -3.84
CA ILE A 128 -8.85 -10.54 -3.00
C ILE A 128 -9.43 -10.65 -1.59
N GLU A 129 -10.70 -11.00 -1.45
CA GLU A 129 -11.34 -11.18 -0.15
C GLU A 129 -10.79 -12.41 0.58
N THR A 130 -10.77 -13.56 -0.11
CA THR A 130 -10.43 -14.83 0.52
C THR A 130 -8.94 -14.97 0.85
N MET A 131 -8.05 -14.51 -0.04
CA MET A 131 -6.60 -14.62 0.15
C MET A 131 -5.98 -13.30 0.58
N GLY A 132 -6.36 -12.19 -0.05
CA GLY A 132 -5.82 -10.86 0.25
C GLY A 132 -6.26 -10.36 1.63
N GLY A 133 -7.52 -10.56 2.01
CA GLY A 133 -8.09 -10.14 3.30
C GLY A 133 -7.29 -10.65 4.50
N PRO A 134 -7.13 -11.97 4.68
CA PRO A 134 -6.37 -12.51 5.80
C PRO A 134 -4.89 -12.08 5.80
N ILE A 135 -4.23 -12.07 4.63
CA ILE A 135 -2.80 -11.73 4.54
C ILE A 135 -2.58 -10.25 4.88
N ILE A 136 -3.41 -9.35 4.36
CA ILE A 136 -3.32 -7.92 4.66
C ILE A 136 -3.64 -7.67 6.12
N ALA A 137 -4.66 -8.32 6.69
CA ALA A 137 -4.96 -8.21 8.12
C ALA A 137 -3.79 -8.71 8.98
N MET A 138 -3.21 -9.87 8.65
CA MET A 138 -2.02 -10.36 9.34
C MET A 138 -0.87 -9.37 9.26
N ILE A 139 -0.57 -8.81 8.09
CA ILE A 139 0.50 -7.80 7.97
C ILE A 139 0.15 -6.55 8.77
N LEU A 140 -1.06 -6.01 8.63
CA LEU A 140 -1.48 -4.78 9.31
C LEU A 140 -1.59 -4.92 10.83
N PHE A 141 -1.85 -6.10 11.38
CA PHE A 141 -1.94 -6.32 12.82
C PHE A 141 -0.65 -6.89 13.42
N LEU A 142 0.02 -7.83 12.75
CA LEU A 142 1.29 -8.40 13.24
C LEU A 142 2.47 -7.45 13.00
N MET A 143 2.57 -6.75 11.86
CA MET A 143 3.71 -5.84 11.59
C MET A 143 3.84 -4.74 12.64
N PRO A 144 2.78 -3.97 13.00
CA PRO A 144 2.91 -2.98 14.04
C PRO A 144 3.18 -3.64 15.38
N MET A 145 2.49 -4.72 15.77
CA MET A 145 2.70 -5.35 17.08
C MET A 145 4.13 -5.90 17.25
N TYR A 146 4.69 -6.55 16.22
CA TYR A 146 6.01 -7.18 16.27
C TYR A 146 7.16 -6.19 16.10
N ALA A 147 6.91 -4.98 15.57
CA ALA A 147 7.91 -3.91 15.47
C ALA A 147 8.14 -3.15 16.79
N HIS A 148 7.37 -3.43 17.85
CA HIS A 148 7.50 -2.76 19.15
C HIS A 148 8.58 -3.28 20.14
N PRO A 149 9.39 -4.32 19.91
CA PRO A 149 10.49 -4.66 20.82
C PRO A 149 11.91 -4.33 20.32
N GLU A 150 12.12 -3.80 19.12
CA GLU A 150 13.49 -3.57 18.59
C GLU A 150 13.87 -2.09 18.47
N SER A 151 13.65 -1.33 19.55
CA SER A 151 14.52 -0.18 19.80
C SER A 151 14.92 -0.14 21.26
N THR A 152 16.18 -0.46 21.52
CA THR A 152 16.86 -0.30 22.81
C THR A 152 16.94 1.18 23.25
N ALA A 153 16.26 2.11 22.54
CA ALA A 153 16.11 3.51 22.85
C ALA A 153 14.71 3.91 23.38
N MET A 154 13.67 3.04 23.32
CA MET A 154 12.31 3.34 23.83
C MET A 154 11.80 2.38 24.90
N ARG A 155 12.68 1.66 25.60
CA ARG A 155 12.34 0.74 26.70
C ARG A 155 11.60 1.40 27.88
N LYS A 156 11.52 2.74 27.94
CA LYS A 156 10.81 3.51 28.97
C LYS A 156 9.30 3.69 28.69
N TYR A 157 8.81 3.32 27.50
CA TYR A 157 7.38 3.36 27.14
C TYR A 157 6.75 1.97 26.95
N SER A 158 7.49 0.92 27.33
CA SER A 158 7.22 -0.51 27.09
C SER A 158 6.05 -1.11 27.89
N GLY A 159 5.09 -0.29 28.32
CA GLY A 159 4.00 -0.68 29.23
C GLY A 159 2.66 0.00 28.92
N HIS A 160 2.38 0.34 27.65
CA HIS A 160 1.10 0.94 27.32
C HIS A 160 0.10 -0.10 26.84
N ILE A 161 -1.07 -0.07 27.48
CA ILE A 161 -2.35 -0.72 27.16
C ILE A 161 -2.66 -0.73 25.65
N SER A 162 -2.09 0.21 24.89
CA SER A 162 -2.16 0.28 23.43
C SER A 162 -1.70 -0.99 22.70
N ASN A 163 -0.65 -1.69 23.17
CA ASN A 163 -0.24 -2.94 22.53
C ASN A 163 -1.30 -4.05 22.72
N ILE A 164 -1.84 -4.17 23.92
CA ILE A 164 -2.92 -5.14 24.22
C ILE A 164 -4.19 -4.79 23.43
N PHE A 165 -4.53 -3.51 23.33
CA PHE A 165 -5.67 -3.06 22.54
C PHE A 165 -5.53 -3.39 21.05
N VAL A 166 -4.36 -3.13 20.45
CA VAL A 166 -4.08 -3.47 19.05
C VAL A 166 -4.08 -4.98 18.83
N VAL A 167 -3.60 -5.77 19.80
CA VAL A 167 -3.67 -7.24 19.76
C VAL A 167 -5.11 -7.72 19.80
N VAL A 168 -5.93 -7.21 20.72
CA VAL A 168 -7.32 -7.62 20.89
C VAL A 168 -8.13 -7.25 19.65
N ILE A 169 -7.98 -6.02 19.11
CA ILE A 169 -8.60 -5.62 17.85
C ILE A 169 -8.10 -6.47 16.69
N GLY A 170 -6.80 -6.75 16.62
CA GLY A 170 -6.23 -7.61 15.59
C GLY A 170 -6.77 -9.03 15.65
N LEU A 171 -6.94 -9.59 16.84
CA LEU A 171 -7.53 -10.91 17.05
C LEU A 171 -9.01 -10.95 16.63
N ILE A 172 -9.78 -9.91 16.97
CA ILE A 172 -11.18 -9.75 16.56
C ILE A 172 -11.28 -9.62 15.04
N ALA A 173 -10.41 -8.82 14.41
CA ALA A 173 -10.40 -8.62 12.97
C ALA A 173 -10.00 -9.90 12.22
N ILE A 174 -8.99 -10.63 12.70
CA ILE A 174 -8.63 -11.94 12.14
C ILE A 174 -9.82 -12.90 12.28
N SER A 175 -10.45 -12.95 13.45
CA SER A 175 -11.62 -13.80 13.68
C SER A 175 -12.80 -13.45 12.75
N ALA A 176 -13.06 -12.17 12.53
CA ALA A 176 -14.12 -11.70 11.62
C ALA A 176 -13.85 -12.09 10.15
N ILE A 177 -12.60 -11.97 9.68
CA ILE A 177 -12.22 -12.36 8.31
C ILE A 177 -12.28 -13.87 8.14
N PHE A 178 -11.86 -14.65 9.14
CA PHE A 178 -12.01 -16.10 9.13
C PHE A 178 -13.49 -16.51 9.11
N TYR A 179 -14.36 -15.82 9.84
CA TYR A 179 -15.80 -16.08 9.79
C TYR A 179 -16.38 -15.74 8.41
N SER A 180 -15.99 -14.62 7.82
CA SER A 180 -16.37 -14.20 6.46
C SER A 180 -15.87 -15.14 5.35
N LEU A 181 -14.84 -15.94 5.64
CA LEU A 181 -14.27 -16.93 4.72
C LEU A 181 -14.99 -18.28 4.73
N PHE A 182 -15.62 -18.63 5.85
CA PHE A 182 -16.28 -19.92 6.08
C PHE A 182 -17.81 -19.83 6.07
N SER A 183 -18.39 -18.63 6.11
CA SER A 183 -19.83 -18.35 5.97
C SER A 183 -20.19 -17.97 4.54
#